data_AF-A0A6J4NUM4-F1
#
_entry.id   AF-A0A6J4NUM4-F1
#
_cell.length_a   1.000
_cell.length_b   1.000
_cell.length_c   1.000
_cell.angle_alpha   90.00
_cell.angle_beta   90.00
_cell.angle_gamma   90.00
#
_symmetry.space_group_name_H-M   'P 1'
#
loop_
_entity.id
_entity.type
_entity.pdbx_description
1 polymer ?
#
loop_
_entity_poly.entity_id
_entity_poly.type
_entity_poly.pdbx_seq_one_letter_code
_entity_poly.pdbx_strand_id
1 'polypeptide(L)'
;MTSQSPEEIQAEIEQQREQLAGTLDALSAKLDVKSQAQAKVAGVKADVKDRTTDDSGRPRAELLVFGATVVVVAVALVWWRRR
;
A
#
# COMPACT_ATOMS: atom_id res chain seq x y z
N MET A 1 -31.60 -5.84 -38.79
CA MET A 1 -31.14 -5.13 -37.59
C MET A 1 -31.82 -5.81 -36.41
N THR A 2 -31.08 -6.60 -35.65
CA THR A 2 -31.59 -7.21 -34.41
C THR A 2 -31.57 -6.14 -33.34
N SER A 3 -32.70 -5.47 -33.15
CA SER A 3 -32.92 -4.54 -32.05
C SER A 3 -33.01 -5.37 -30.76
N GLN A 4 -32.05 -5.22 -29.84
CA GLN A 4 -32.19 -5.79 -28.49
C GLN A 4 -33.42 -5.20 -27.81
N SER A 5 -34.11 -6.01 -27.01
CA SER A 5 -35.25 -5.52 -26.24
C SER A 5 -34.79 -4.59 -25.11
N PRO A 6 -35.64 -3.67 -24.63
CA PRO A 6 -35.31 -2.81 -23.50
C PRO A 6 -34.91 -3.57 -22.22
N GLU A 7 -35.44 -4.78 -22.03
CA GLU A 7 -35.12 -5.65 -20.90
C GLU A 7 -33.72 -6.25 -21.02
N GLU A 8 -33.32 -6.65 -22.24
CA GLU A 8 -31.98 -7.17 -22.52
C GLU A 8 -30.91 -6.10 -22.28
N ILE A 9 -31.16 -4.86 -22.71
CA ILE A 9 -30.26 -3.73 -22.49
C ILE A 9 -30.09 -3.44 -20.98
N GLN A 10 -31.17 -3.52 -20.20
CA GLN A 10 -31.10 -3.32 -18.74
C GLN A 10 -30.27 -4.40 -18.06
N ALA A 11 -30.46 -5.67 -18.44
CA ALA A 11 -29.68 -6.77 -17.90
C ALA A 11 -28.18 -6.62 -18.20
N GLU A 12 -27.83 -6.18 -19.42
CA GLU A 12 -26.45 -5.93 -19.82
C GLU A 12 -25.84 -4.75 -19.06
N ILE A 13 -26.60 -3.67 -18.85
CA ILE A 13 -26.15 -2.53 -18.05
C ILE A 13 -25.84 -2.94 -16.62
N GLU A 14 -26.69 -3.76 -15.99
CA GLU A 14 -26.46 -4.22 -14.61
C GLU A 14 -25.20 -5.07 -14.52
N GLN A 15 -25.03 -6.01 -15.48
CA GLN A 15 -23.82 -6.82 -15.56
C GLN A 15 -22.55 -5.98 -15.76
N GLN A 16 -22.60 -4.96 -16.62
CA GLN A 16 -21.46 -4.07 -16.86
C GLN A 16 -21.15 -3.21 -15.63
N ARG A 17 -22.17 -2.78 -14.88
CA ARG A 17 -21.99 -2.03 -13.63
C ARG A 17 -21.25 -2.85 -12.58
N GLU A 18 -21.59 -4.12 -12.41
CA GLU A 18 -20.88 -5.01 -11.49
C GLU A 18 -19.41 -5.20 -11.90
N GLN A 19 -19.14 -5.40 -13.20
CA GLN A 19 -17.77 -5.54 -13.71
C GLN A 19 -16.93 -4.26 -13.51
N LEU A 20 -17.54 -3.09 -13.73
CA LEU A 20 -16.90 -1.81 -13.50
C LEU A 20 -16.65 -1.57 -12.01
N ALA A 21 -17.60 -1.92 -11.14
CA ALA A 21 -17.43 -1.82 -9.69
C ALA A 21 -16.22 -2.65 -9.22
N GLY A 22 -16.13 -3.92 -9.64
CA GLY A 22 -14.97 -4.77 -9.32
C GLY A 22 -13.64 -4.22 -9.86
N THR A 23 -13.66 -3.60 -11.04
CA THR A 23 -12.46 -2.97 -11.64
C THR A 23 -12.04 -1.73 -10.86
N LEU A 24 -12.99 -0.90 -10.46
CA LEU A 24 -12.74 0.30 -9.66
C LEU A 24 -12.20 -0.07 -8.27
N ASP A 25 -12.72 -1.10 -7.63
CA ASP A 25 -12.20 -1.61 -6.35
C ASP A 25 -10.76 -2.10 -6.48
N ALA A 26 -10.46 -2.87 -7.53
CA ALA A 26 -9.10 -3.34 -7.80
C ALA A 26 -8.13 -2.18 -8.07
N LEU A 27 -8.57 -1.15 -8.79
CA LEU A 27 -7.76 0.04 -9.05
C LEU A 27 -7.56 0.86 -7.78
N SER A 28 -8.61 1.03 -6.98
CA SER A 28 -8.56 1.69 -5.66
C SER A 28 -7.56 0.99 -4.74
N ALA A 29 -7.60 -0.34 -4.65
CA ALA A 29 -6.66 -1.12 -3.87
C ALA A 29 -5.20 -0.96 -4.35
N LYS A 30 -4.97 -0.88 -5.66
CA LYS A 30 -3.63 -0.64 -6.24
C LYS A 30 -3.12 0.77 -5.96
N LEU A 31 -4.00 1.77 -6.00
CA LEU A 31 -3.68 3.18 -5.79
C LEU A 31 -3.67 3.59 -4.31
N ASP A 32 -4.12 2.73 -3.39
CA ASP A 32 -4.00 2.94 -1.95
C ASP A 32 -2.56 2.69 -1.45
N VAL A 33 -1.65 3.57 -1.90
CA VAL A 33 -0.23 3.56 -1.53
C VAL A 33 -0.05 3.81 -0.02
N LYS A 34 -0.98 4.51 0.62
CA LYS A 34 -0.93 4.80 2.06
C LYS A 34 -1.11 3.52 2.87
N SER A 35 -2.18 2.76 2.61
CA SER A 35 -2.40 1.48 3.29
C SER A 35 -1.27 0.50 2.98
N GLN A 36 -0.80 0.43 1.73
CA GLN A 36 0.35 -0.42 1.37
C GLN A 36 1.62 -0.02 2.13
N ALA A 37 1.91 1.28 2.28
CA ALA A 37 3.05 1.76 3.04
C ALA A 37 2.91 1.43 4.53
N GLN A 38 1.72 1.62 5.11
CA GLN A 38 1.44 1.27 6.51
C GLN A 38 1.59 -0.23 6.76
N ALA A 39 1.07 -1.08 5.89
CA ALA A 39 1.19 -2.53 5.99
C ALA A 39 2.66 -2.98 5.91
N LYS A 40 3.45 -2.42 4.99
CA LYS A 40 4.89 -2.69 4.90
C LYS A 40 5.64 -2.26 6.15
N VAL A 41 5.34 -1.07 6.70
CA VAL A 41 5.94 -0.59 7.95
C VAL A 41 5.56 -1.50 9.13
N ALA A 42 4.30 -1.93 9.21
CA ALA A 42 3.85 -2.85 10.25
C ALA A 42 4.58 -4.20 10.18
N GLY A 43 4.76 -4.75 8.97
CA GLY A 43 5.54 -5.97 8.74
C GLY A 43 7.00 -5.81 9.14
N VAL A 44 7.66 -4.74 8.69
CA VAL A 44 9.05 -4.43 9.07
C VAL A 44 9.19 -4.25 10.59
N LYS A 45 8.23 -3.58 11.25
CA LYS A 45 8.26 -3.42 12.71
C LYS A 45 8.15 -4.76 13.43
N ALA A 46 7.33 -5.69 12.95
CA ALA A 46 7.23 -7.04 13.50
C ALA A 46 8.54 -7.81 13.32
N ASP A 47 9.08 -7.85 12.10
CA ASP A 47 10.34 -8.54 11.78
C ASP A 47 11.53 -7.96 12.57
N VAL A 48 11.61 -6.64 12.71
CA VAL A 48 12.65 -5.96 13.48
C VAL A 48 12.49 -6.27 14.96
N LYS A 49 11.27 -6.21 15.52
CA LYS A 49 11.04 -6.56 16.93
C LYS A 49 11.50 -7.99 17.23
N ASP A 50 11.23 -8.92 16.33
CA ASP A 50 11.60 -10.33 16.52
C ASP A 50 13.11 -10.58 16.34
N ARG A 51 13.81 -9.76 15.55
CA ARG A 51 15.25 -9.95 15.26
C ARG A 51 16.20 -9.06 16.06
N THR A 52 15.73 -7.97 16.65
CA THR A 52 16.60 -6.91 17.23
C THR A 52 16.39 -6.65 18.71
N THR A 53 15.40 -7.30 19.33
CA THR A 53 15.20 -7.26 20.77
C THR A 53 16.10 -8.32 21.42
N ASP A 54 17.03 -7.93 22.29
CA ASP A 54 17.68 -8.89 23.20
C ASP A 54 16.72 -9.27 24.35
N ASP A 55 17.02 -10.32 25.14
CA ASP A 55 16.20 -10.80 26.27
C ASP A 55 15.76 -9.69 27.27
N SER A 56 16.40 -8.51 27.23
CA SER A 56 16.17 -7.31 28.04
C SER A 56 15.24 -6.26 27.42
N GLY A 57 14.75 -6.43 26.19
CA GLY A 57 13.84 -5.47 25.54
C GLY A 57 14.51 -4.25 24.89
N ARG A 58 15.86 -4.20 24.81
CA ARG A 58 16.60 -3.02 24.33
C ARG A 58 17.10 -3.19 22.89
N PRO A 59 17.01 -2.14 22.04
CA PRO A 59 17.59 -2.17 20.70
C PRO A 59 19.13 -2.18 20.77
N ARG A 60 19.78 -3.08 20.03
CA ARG A 60 21.26 -3.19 19.98
C ARG A 60 21.89 -1.87 19.52
N ALA A 61 22.87 -1.35 20.27
CA ALA A 61 23.49 -0.04 20.04
C ALA A 61 24.13 0.11 18.65
N GLU A 62 24.62 -0.98 18.06
CA GLU A 62 25.21 -1.00 16.72
C GLU A 62 24.19 -0.64 15.63
N LEU A 63 22.90 -0.92 15.84
CA LEU A 63 21.82 -0.60 14.90
C LEU A 63 21.39 0.88 14.97
N LEU A 64 21.71 1.59 16.06
CA LEU A 64 21.34 3.01 16.22
C LEU A 64 22.14 3.93 15.28
N VAL A 65 23.41 3.60 15.01
CA VAL A 65 24.26 4.39 14.11
C VAL A 65 23.82 4.22 12.66
N PHE A 66 23.46 3.00 12.24
CA PHE A 66 22.91 2.73 10.91
C PHE A 66 21.49 3.32 10.72
N GLY A 67 20.69 3.39 11.79
CA GLY A 67 19.37 4.03 11.73
C GLY A 67 19.44 5.53 11.39
N ALA A 68 20.42 6.25 11.93
CA ALA A 68 20.57 7.69 11.73
C ALA A 68 20.89 8.07 10.27
N THR A 69 21.75 7.31 9.59
CA THR A 69 22.12 7.59 8.18
C THR A 69 20.96 7.36 7.22
N VAL A 70 20.16 6.31 7.44
CA VAL A 70 18.95 6.03 6.64
C VAL A 70 17.94 7.18 6.73
N VAL A 71 17.73 7.73 7.94
CA VAL A 71 16.83 8.88 8.14
C VAL A 71 17.33 10.10 7.37
N VAL A 72 18.62 10.41 7.43
CA VAL A 72 19.20 11.56 6.70
C VAL A 72 19.03 11.40 5.19
N VAL A 73 19.31 10.23 4.62
CA VAL A 73 19.12 9.96 3.19
C VAL A 73 17.65 10.08 2.79
N ALA A 74 16.73 9.55 3.60
CA ALA A 74 15.30 9.64 3.34
C ALA A 74 14.83 11.11 3.33
N VAL A 75 15.27 11.92 4.28
CA VAL A 75 14.95 13.35 4.35
C VAL A 75 15.52 14.10 3.14
N ALA A 76 16.77 13.83 2.75
CA ALA A 76 17.38 14.43 1.57
C ALA A 76 16.62 14.09 0.28
N LEU A 77 16.21 12.83 0.11
CA LEU A 77 15.40 12.38 -1.02
C LEU A 77 14.03 13.06 -1.07
N VAL A 78 13.36 13.19 0.07
CA VAL A 78 12.06 13.89 0.17
C VAL A 78 12.21 15.36 -0.19
N TRP A 79 13.29 16.01 0.29
CA TRP A 79 13.58 17.40 -0.03
C TRP A 79 13.89 17.58 -1.52
N TRP A 80 14.65 16.67 -2.13
CA TRP A 80 14.97 16.71 -3.55
C TRP A 80 13.75 16.45 -4.44
N ARG A 81 12.78 15.66 -3.98
CA ARG A 81 11.52 15.40 -4.70
C ARG A 81 10.50 16.54 -4.55
N ARG A 82 10.68 17.42 -3.57
CA ARG A 82 9.79 18.57 -3.30
C ARG A 82 10.31 19.90 -3.87
N ARG A 83 11.58 19.98 -4.27
CA ARG A 83 12.20 21.16 -4.87
C ARG A 83 12.22 21.05 -6.39
#